data_AF-A0A6G6K7M6-F1
#
_entry.id   AF-A0A6G6K7M6-F1
#
_cell.length_a   1.000
_cell.length_b   1.000
_cell.length_c   1.000
_cell.angle_alpha   90.00
_cell.angle_beta   90.00
_cell.angle_gamma   90.00
#
_symmetry.space_group_name_H-M   'P 1'
#
loop_
_entity.id
_entity.type
_entity.pdbx_description
1 polymer ?
#
loop_
_entity_poly.entity_id
_entity_poly.type
_entity_poly.pdbx_seq_one_letter_code
_entity_poly.pdbx_strand_id
1 'polypeptide(L)'
;MKRISFVLCLLTTTLVGQPPDITLPELKLGVGIAQKTYTNLRATKVEPDGVRFSHDGGLIKVPYEALPKEIQEKLAFDPAKAQEHRAQMENATAERQAKVESEKAVLREAEAEGSKPAVGKPVTQADVKSRWIAMWSYQISSLDREVTKKREEQASMLEGIRSGRFDLKASKFAHEYNAWLYRQQGNDAAAAEEMRQLQEIEKIEAMNRMSAAANRLSNSLDRLGISLENPFRSGMQGFTRYR
;
A
#
# COMPACT_ATOMS: atom_id res chain seq x y z
N MET A 1 -19.72 22.94 54.07
CA MET A 1 -20.89 22.99 53.17
C MET A 1 -20.42 22.55 51.79
N LYS A 2 -20.89 21.40 51.29
CA LYS A 2 -20.46 20.77 50.03
C LYS A 2 -21.35 21.29 48.88
N ARG A 3 -20.78 21.80 47.80
CA ARG A 3 -21.49 22.06 46.54
C ARG A 3 -21.04 21.02 45.52
N ILE A 4 -21.97 20.14 45.16
CA ILE A 4 -21.85 19.10 44.15
C ILE A 4 -22.26 19.74 42.83
N SER A 5 -21.31 19.95 41.92
CA SER A 5 -21.61 20.36 40.54
C SER A 5 -21.96 19.13 39.71
N PHE A 6 -23.25 19.00 39.40
CA PHE A 6 -23.76 18.08 38.37
C PHE A 6 -23.34 18.59 37.00
N VAL A 7 -22.38 17.92 36.36
CA VAL A 7 -22.07 18.13 34.94
C VAL A 7 -23.09 17.33 34.14
N LEU A 8 -24.05 18.07 33.58
CA LEU A 8 -25.08 17.62 32.66
C LEU A 8 -24.41 17.12 31.37
N CYS A 9 -24.24 15.81 31.28
CA CYS A 9 -23.76 15.14 30.07
C CYS A 9 -24.91 15.15 29.05
N LEU A 10 -24.89 16.12 28.13
CA LEU A 10 -25.76 16.16 26.96
C LEU A 10 -25.38 14.99 26.04
N LEU A 11 -26.07 13.86 26.22
CA LEU A 11 -26.12 12.78 25.22
C LEU A 11 -26.77 13.34 23.96
N THR A 12 -25.96 13.69 22.96
CA THR A 12 -26.43 13.86 21.59
C THR A 12 -26.73 12.47 21.03
N THR A 13 -27.94 11.99 21.25
CA THR A 13 -28.46 10.77 20.61
C THR A 13 -28.54 11.04 19.11
N THR A 14 -27.53 10.59 18.36
CA THR A 14 -27.65 10.49 16.90
C THR A 14 -28.75 9.49 16.61
N LEU A 15 -29.92 10.00 16.20
CA LEU A 15 -31.02 9.21 15.70
C LEU A 15 -30.49 8.43 14.49
N VAL A 16 -30.16 7.16 14.68
CA VAL A 16 -29.91 6.23 13.57
C VAL A 16 -31.27 6.06 12.90
N GLY A 17 -31.56 6.89 11.90
CA GLY A 17 -32.76 6.76 11.10
C GLY A 17 -32.77 5.36 10.49
N GLN A 18 -33.82 4.59 10.77
CA GLN A 18 -34.05 3.33 10.07
C GLN A 18 -33.97 3.60 8.56
N PRO A 19 -33.30 2.73 7.80
CA PRO A 19 -33.26 2.88 6.35
C PRO A 19 -34.71 2.89 5.85
N PRO A 20 -35.10 3.85 5.01
CA PRO A 20 -36.46 3.86 4.48
C PRO A 20 -36.67 2.54 3.72
N ASP A 21 -37.83 1.90 3.92
CA ASP A 21 -38.19 0.67 3.21
C ASP A 21 -38.63 1.00 1.78
N ILE A 22 -37.69 1.56 1.01
CA ILE A 22 -37.87 1.90 -0.40
C ILE A 22 -37.11 0.86 -1.18
N THR A 23 -37.88 0.01 -1.85
CA THR A 23 -37.38 -0.95 -2.83
C THR A 23 -37.92 -0.58 -4.20
N LEU A 24 -37.04 -0.60 -5.20
CA LEU A 24 -37.38 -0.37 -6.59
C LEU A 24 -36.93 -1.58 -7.40
N PRO A 25 -37.84 -2.23 -8.14
CA PRO A 25 -37.46 -3.38 -8.96
C PRO A 25 -36.51 -2.97 -10.08
N GLU A 26 -36.72 -1.77 -10.63
CA GLU A 26 -35.93 -1.22 -11.72
C GLU A 26 -35.85 0.30 -11.63
N LEU A 27 -34.67 0.87 -11.89
CA LEU A 27 -34.45 2.30 -12.03
C LEU A 27 -33.61 2.57 -13.28
N LYS A 28 -34.20 3.29 -14.24
CA LYS A 28 -33.49 3.73 -15.45
C LYS A 28 -32.96 5.14 -15.21
N LEU A 29 -31.65 5.28 -15.14
CA LEU A 29 -30.96 6.56 -15.03
C LEU A 29 -30.34 6.91 -16.37
N GLY A 30 -30.68 8.07 -16.92
CA GLY A 30 -30.10 8.55 -18.16
C GLY A 30 -30.67 9.91 -18.57
N VAL A 31 -29.79 10.79 -19.02
CA VAL A 31 -30.15 12.03 -19.71
C VAL A 31 -29.59 11.92 -21.13
N GLY A 32 -30.45 11.83 -22.14
CA GLY A 32 -30.05 11.65 -23.54
C GLY A 32 -29.72 10.20 -23.94
N ILE A 33 -28.65 10.00 -24.70
CA ILE A 33 -28.31 8.77 -25.45
C ILE A 33 -27.67 7.64 -24.63
N ALA A 34 -27.36 7.85 -23.35
CA ALA A 34 -26.84 6.81 -22.46
C ALA A 34 -27.85 6.54 -21.34
N GLN A 35 -28.59 5.43 -21.45
CA GLN A 35 -29.50 4.95 -20.41
C GLN A 35 -28.85 3.77 -19.68
N LYS A 36 -28.76 3.87 -18.36
CA LYS A 36 -28.26 2.81 -17.48
C LYS A 36 -29.40 2.31 -16.61
N THR A 37 -29.71 1.03 -16.75
CA THR A 37 -30.72 0.35 -15.95
C THR A 37 -30.08 -0.29 -14.73
N TYR A 38 -30.68 -0.05 -13.57
CA TYR A 38 -30.34 -0.67 -12.30
C TYR A 38 -31.51 -1.54 -11.86
N THR A 39 -31.24 -2.73 -11.35
CA THR A 39 -32.24 -3.68 -10.87
C THR A 39 -32.08 -3.94 -9.38
N ASN A 40 -33.17 -4.31 -8.71
CA ASN A 40 -33.19 -4.68 -7.29
C ASN A 40 -32.61 -3.61 -6.36
N LEU A 41 -33.00 -2.34 -6.56
CA LEU A 41 -32.49 -1.25 -5.74
C LEU A 41 -33.18 -1.25 -4.37
N ARG A 42 -32.37 -1.19 -3.30
CA ARG A 42 -32.82 -0.96 -1.93
C ARG A 42 -32.16 0.30 -1.39
N ALA A 43 -32.96 1.24 -0.92
CA ALA A 43 -32.45 2.45 -0.27
C ALA A 43 -31.71 2.06 1.02
N THR A 44 -30.45 2.50 1.13
CA THR A 44 -29.61 2.23 2.31
C THR A 44 -29.43 3.48 3.16
N LYS A 45 -29.41 4.66 2.54
CA LYS A 45 -29.26 5.94 3.23
C LYS A 45 -29.89 7.07 2.44
N VAL A 46 -30.61 7.93 3.14
CA VAL A 46 -31.14 9.19 2.60
C VAL A 46 -30.18 10.30 3.00
N GLU A 47 -29.67 11.05 2.03
CA GLU A 47 -28.87 12.25 2.24
C GLU A 47 -29.68 13.47 1.76
N PRO A 48 -29.31 14.71 2.13
CA PRO A 48 -30.04 15.91 1.69
C PRO A 48 -30.01 16.13 0.18
N ASP A 49 -28.98 15.64 -0.50
CA ASP A 49 -28.70 15.86 -1.93
C ASP A 49 -28.94 14.63 -2.82
N GLY A 50 -29.26 13.48 -2.24
CA GLY A 50 -29.60 12.26 -2.96
C GLY A 50 -29.81 11.05 -2.06
N VAL A 51 -30.09 9.89 -2.66
CA VAL A 51 -30.32 8.63 -1.95
C VAL A 51 -29.27 7.62 -2.36
N ARG A 52 -28.70 6.91 -1.38
CA ARG A 52 -27.83 5.76 -1.62
C ARG A 52 -28.66 4.51 -1.78
N PHE A 53 -28.49 3.83 -2.90
CA PHE A 53 -29.09 2.53 -3.17
C PHE A 53 -28.02 1.44 -3.18
N SER A 54 -28.35 0.30 -2.59
CA SER A 54 -27.70 -0.97 -2.90
C SER A 54 -28.45 -1.62 -4.06
N HIS A 55 -27.75 -2.14 -5.06
CA HIS A 55 -28.31 -2.85 -6.20
C HIS A 55 -27.39 -4.02 -6.58
N ASP A 56 -27.76 -4.84 -7.57
CA ASP A 56 -27.01 -6.06 -7.94
C ASP A 56 -25.54 -5.82 -8.32
N GLY A 57 -25.18 -4.60 -8.72
CA GLY A 57 -23.84 -4.19 -9.13
C GLY A 57 -23.08 -3.35 -8.09
N GLY A 58 -23.63 -3.16 -6.88
CA GLY A 58 -22.97 -2.45 -5.78
C GLY A 58 -23.78 -1.29 -5.19
N LEU A 59 -23.07 -0.29 -4.67
CA LEU A 59 -23.65 0.91 -4.07
C LEU A 59 -23.56 2.10 -5.03
N ILE A 60 -24.68 2.80 -5.21
CA ILE A 60 -24.75 4.03 -5.99
C ILE A 60 -25.42 5.13 -5.19
N LYS A 61 -25.00 6.38 -5.42
CA LYS A 61 -25.73 7.57 -4.97
C LYS A 61 -26.49 8.14 -6.17
N VAL A 62 -27.79 8.30 -6.01
CA VAL A 62 -28.68 8.86 -7.03
C VAL A 62 -29.17 10.22 -6.55
N PRO A 63 -28.89 11.33 -7.27
CA PRO A 63 -29.46 12.63 -6.95
C PRO A 63 -30.99 12.59 -6.98
N TYR A 64 -31.65 13.38 -6.13
CA TYR A 64 -33.12 13.41 -6.09
C TYR A 64 -33.74 13.77 -7.43
N GLU A 65 -33.12 14.70 -8.16
CA GLU A 65 -33.61 15.19 -9.45
C GLU A 65 -33.65 14.08 -10.52
N ALA A 66 -32.89 13.01 -10.32
CA ALA A 66 -32.87 11.84 -11.20
C ALA A 66 -33.83 10.72 -10.76
N LEU A 67 -34.49 10.86 -9.61
CA LEU A 67 -35.51 9.91 -9.14
C LEU A 67 -36.88 10.20 -9.76
N PRO A 68 -37.75 9.19 -9.90
CA PRO A 68 -39.15 9.42 -10.28
C PRO A 68 -39.85 10.33 -9.27
N LYS A 69 -40.77 11.19 -9.75
CA LYS A 69 -41.50 12.16 -8.90
C LYS A 69 -42.18 11.52 -7.70
N GLU A 70 -42.78 10.34 -7.90
CA GLU A 70 -43.43 9.56 -6.84
C GLU A 70 -42.48 9.20 -5.68
N ILE A 71 -41.20 8.98 -5.98
CA ILE A 71 -40.17 8.68 -4.98
C ILE A 71 -39.62 9.96 -4.35
N GLN A 72 -39.49 11.04 -5.14
CA GLN A 72 -39.12 12.36 -4.61
C GLN A 72 -40.14 12.84 -3.56
N GLU A 73 -41.43 12.66 -3.82
CA GLU A 73 -42.53 13.02 -2.92
C GLU A 73 -42.51 12.19 -1.62
N LYS A 74 -42.31 10.86 -1.74
CA LYS A 74 -42.18 9.97 -0.57
C LYS A 74 -41.00 10.31 0.33
N LEU A 75 -39.95 10.92 -0.23
CA LEU A 75 -38.73 11.26 0.48
C LEU A 75 -38.67 12.72 0.96
N ALA A 76 -39.72 13.52 0.72
CA ALA A 76 -39.81 14.92 1.13
C ALA A 76 -38.58 15.75 0.71
N PHE A 77 -38.23 15.68 -0.58
CA PHE A 77 -37.08 16.40 -1.14
C PHE A 77 -37.15 17.92 -0.87
N ASP A 78 -36.07 18.48 -0.32
CA ASP A 78 -35.89 19.91 -0.05
C ASP A 78 -34.71 20.45 -0.90
N PRO A 79 -34.98 21.18 -1.99
CA PRO A 79 -33.93 21.63 -2.90
C PRO A 79 -32.95 22.63 -2.26
N ALA A 80 -33.38 23.41 -1.26
CA ALA A 80 -32.50 24.35 -0.58
C ALA A 80 -31.46 23.62 0.27
N LYS A 81 -31.88 22.58 1.01
CA LYS A 81 -30.98 21.73 1.80
C LYS A 81 -30.04 20.91 0.92
N ALA A 82 -30.51 20.47 -0.25
CA ALA A 82 -29.68 19.76 -1.21
C ALA A 82 -28.53 20.64 -1.72
N GLN A 83 -28.81 21.90 -2.04
CA GLN A 83 -27.81 22.86 -2.52
C GLN A 83 -26.80 23.22 -1.42
N GLU A 84 -27.26 23.48 -0.21
CA GLU A 84 -26.39 23.79 0.93
C GLU A 84 -25.43 22.62 1.24
N HIS A 85 -25.96 21.39 1.26
CA HIS A 85 -25.15 20.20 1.49
C HIS A 85 -24.12 19.97 0.38
N ARG A 86 -24.48 20.21 -0.91
CA ARG A 86 -23.52 20.14 -2.03
C ARG A 86 -22.38 21.15 -1.84
N ALA A 87 -22.70 22.40 -1.51
CA ALA A 87 -21.69 23.44 -1.29
C ALA A 87 -20.75 23.09 -0.11
N GLN A 88 -21.29 22.57 0.99
CA GLN A 88 -20.49 22.12 2.14
C GLN A 88 -19.56 20.96 1.77
N MET A 89 -20.06 19.99 1.00
CA MET A 89 -19.27 18.85 0.57
C MET A 89 -18.16 19.26 -0.42
N GLU A 90 -18.45 20.16 -1.36
CA GLU A 90 -17.44 20.69 -2.30
C GLU A 90 -16.30 21.38 -1.55
N ASN A 91 -16.61 22.24 -0.58
CA ASN A 91 -15.60 22.92 0.25
C ASN A 91 -14.75 21.91 1.05
N ALA A 92 -15.40 20.94 1.71
CA ALA A 92 -14.68 19.90 2.46
C ALA A 92 -13.80 19.02 1.56
N THR A 93 -14.22 18.79 0.32
CA THR A 93 -13.44 18.02 -0.65
C THR A 93 -12.24 18.81 -1.16
N ALA A 94 -12.43 20.11 -1.45
CA ALA A 94 -11.36 21.02 -1.87
C ALA A 94 -10.29 21.18 -0.78
N GLU A 95 -10.70 21.37 0.48
CA GLU A 95 -9.77 21.44 1.62
C GLU A 95 -8.99 20.13 1.79
N ARG A 96 -9.65 18.98 1.66
CA ARG A 96 -8.99 17.68 1.75
C ARG A 96 -8.01 17.45 0.62
N GLN A 97 -8.36 17.86 -0.60
CA GLN A 97 -7.48 17.76 -1.77
C GLN A 97 -6.27 18.68 -1.61
N ALA A 98 -6.48 19.94 -1.21
CA ALA A 98 -5.39 20.88 -0.93
C ALA A 98 -4.46 20.37 0.16
N LYS A 99 -5.00 19.75 1.23
CA LYS A 99 -4.18 19.15 2.28
C LYS A 99 -3.35 17.98 1.76
N VAL A 100 -3.95 17.04 1.03
CA VAL A 100 -3.23 15.90 0.44
C VAL A 100 -2.17 16.37 -0.57
N GLU A 101 -2.46 17.41 -1.34
CA GLU A 101 -1.51 17.96 -2.31
C GLU A 101 -0.36 18.69 -1.60
N SER A 102 -0.63 19.45 -0.53
CA SER A 102 0.40 20.05 0.30
C SER A 102 1.27 19.01 1.00
N GLU A 103 0.69 17.93 1.53
CA GLU A 103 1.44 16.83 2.15
C GLU A 103 2.32 16.10 1.13
N LYS A 104 1.81 15.91 -0.10
CA LYS A 104 2.59 15.35 -1.21
C LYS A 104 3.68 16.29 -1.71
N ALA A 105 3.42 17.60 -1.74
CA ALA A 105 4.40 18.60 -2.13
C ALA A 105 5.53 18.67 -1.10
N VAL A 106 5.21 18.69 0.19
CA VAL A 106 6.19 18.61 1.28
C VAL A 106 6.96 17.29 1.24
N LEU A 107 6.31 16.16 0.92
CA LEU A 107 7.05 14.89 0.73
C LEU A 107 7.99 14.96 -0.47
N ARG A 108 7.55 15.48 -1.62
CA ARG A 108 8.38 15.61 -2.82
C ARG A 108 9.52 16.60 -2.65
N GLU A 109 9.28 17.69 -1.93
CA GLU A 109 10.29 18.70 -1.58
C GLU A 109 11.26 18.12 -0.55
N ALA A 110 10.79 17.34 0.44
CA ALA A 110 11.66 16.58 1.33
C ALA A 110 12.40 15.43 0.63
N GLU A 111 11.87 14.84 -0.45
CA GLU A 111 12.56 13.86 -1.29
C GLU A 111 13.60 14.53 -2.21
N ALA A 112 13.28 15.72 -2.73
CA ALA A 112 14.16 16.51 -3.59
C ALA A 112 15.30 17.19 -2.81
N GLU A 113 15.02 17.73 -1.61
CA GLU A 113 16.02 18.31 -0.71
C GLU A 113 16.70 17.25 0.18
N GLY A 114 16.01 16.15 0.50
CA GLY A 114 16.54 15.02 1.28
C GLY A 114 17.52 14.11 0.51
N SER A 115 17.80 14.42 -0.76
CA SER A 115 18.87 13.78 -1.55
C SER A 115 20.28 14.23 -1.14
N LYS A 116 20.41 15.06 -0.10
CA LYS A 116 21.66 15.21 0.65
C LYS A 116 21.37 14.93 2.13
N PRO A 117 21.71 13.74 2.65
CA PRO A 117 21.59 13.46 4.07
C PRO A 117 22.30 14.55 4.88
N ALA A 118 21.61 15.16 5.83
CA ALA A 118 22.29 15.87 6.92
C ALA A 118 23.33 14.91 7.49
N VAL A 119 24.60 15.34 7.54
CA VAL A 119 25.76 14.50 7.91
C VAL A 119 25.45 13.76 9.23
N GLY A 120 25.05 12.50 9.11
CA GLY A 120 24.54 11.68 10.21
C GLY A 120 25.61 10.73 10.74
N LYS A 121 25.24 9.89 11.71
CA LYS A 121 26.09 8.76 12.13
C LYS A 121 26.08 7.68 11.04
N PRO A 122 27.13 6.84 10.94
CA PRO A 122 27.10 5.64 10.11
C PRO A 122 25.88 4.78 10.46
N VAL A 123 25.28 4.17 9.44
CA VAL A 123 24.11 3.31 9.58
C VAL A 123 24.52 1.84 9.48
N THR A 124 23.85 0.99 10.24
CA THR A 124 24.04 -0.46 10.19
C THR A 124 23.00 -1.11 9.27
N GLN A 125 23.23 -2.37 8.89
CA GLN A 125 22.23 -3.19 8.21
C GLN A 125 20.89 -3.24 8.97
N ALA A 126 20.93 -3.31 10.31
CA ALA A 126 19.74 -3.35 11.14
C ALA A 126 18.94 -2.04 11.09
N ASP A 127 19.64 -0.89 11.03
CA ASP A 127 19.00 0.41 10.87
C ASP A 127 18.31 0.53 9.52
N VAL A 128 18.97 0.07 8.45
CA VAL A 128 18.38 0.04 7.10
C VAL A 128 17.13 -0.83 7.06
N LYS A 129 17.18 -2.04 7.64
CA LYS A 129 16.00 -2.92 7.73
C LYS A 129 14.87 -2.29 8.54
N SER A 130 15.19 -1.64 9.66
CA SER A 130 14.20 -0.94 10.48
C SER A 130 13.50 0.17 9.69
N ARG A 131 14.25 0.96 8.91
CA ARG A 131 13.69 1.98 8.02
C ARG A 131 12.82 1.38 6.91
N TRP A 132 13.25 0.28 6.30
CA TRP A 132 12.42 -0.42 5.31
C TRP A 132 11.13 -0.95 5.93
N ILE A 133 11.17 -1.57 7.12
CA ILE A 133 9.97 -2.00 7.81
C ILE A 133 9.03 -0.81 8.03
N ALA A 134 9.54 0.33 8.50
CA ALA A 134 8.72 1.51 8.72
C ALA A 134 8.07 2.03 7.42
N MET A 135 8.86 2.15 6.34
CA MET A 135 8.39 2.57 5.02
C MET A 135 7.32 1.63 4.46
N TRP A 136 7.57 0.33 4.53
CA TRP A 136 6.65 -0.69 4.06
C TRP A 136 5.48 -0.92 5.01
N SER A 137 5.48 -0.39 6.23
CA SER A 137 4.36 -0.52 7.18
C SER A 137 3.30 0.59 7.00
N TYR A 138 3.43 1.42 5.96
CA TYR A 138 2.43 2.45 5.64
C TYR A 138 1.03 1.84 5.41
N GLN A 139 -0.01 2.51 5.91
CA GLN A 139 -1.39 2.02 5.80
C GLN A 139 -1.86 2.07 4.34
N ILE A 140 -2.14 0.91 3.76
CA ILE A 140 -2.82 0.81 2.47
C ILE A 140 -4.29 1.21 2.69
N SER A 141 -4.72 2.23 1.95
CA SER A 141 -6.11 2.69 1.97
C SER A 141 -7.06 1.56 1.59
N SER A 142 -8.15 1.40 2.34
CA SER A 142 -9.23 0.47 2.00
C SER A 142 -10.01 0.85 0.75
N LEU A 143 -9.85 2.09 0.27
CA LEU A 143 -10.45 2.59 -0.96
C LEU A 143 -9.63 2.27 -2.21
N ASP A 144 -8.45 1.66 -2.05
CA ASP A 144 -7.62 1.26 -3.18
C ASP A 144 -8.24 0.06 -3.91
N ARG A 145 -8.41 0.17 -5.22
CA ARG A 145 -8.99 -0.90 -6.06
C ARG A 145 -8.17 -2.19 -5.99
N GLU A 146 -6.87 -2.09 -5.69
CA GLU A 146 -5.95 -3.22 -5.57
C GLU A 146 -5.52 -3.51 -4.12
N VAL A 147 -6.34 -3.14 -3.13
CA VAL A 147 -6.00 -3.26 -1.70
C VAL A 147 -5.48 -4.65 -1.31
N THR A 148 -6.08 -5.73 -1.81
CA THR A 148 -5.66 -7.11 -1.50
C THR A 148 -4.25 -7.40 -2.01
N LYS A 149 -4.00 -7.10 -3.29
CA LYS A 149 -2.69 -7.32 -3.93
C LYS A 149 -1.59 -6.50 -3.24
N LYS A 150 -1.85 -5.22 -2.94
CA LYS A 150 -0.88 -4.38 -2.23
C LYS A 150 -0.59 -4.90 -0.82
N ARG A 151 -1.59 -5.43 -0.12
CA ARG A 151 -1.40 -6.05 1.21
C ARG A 151 -0.58 -7.34 1.13
N GLU A 152 -0.78 -8.15 0.10
CA GLU A 152 0.05 -9.34 -0.15
C GLU A 152 1.50 -8.96 -0.47
N GLU A 153 1.71 -7.96 -1.32
CA GLU A 153 3.05 -7.42 -1.64
C GLU A 153 3.73 -6.87 -0.37
N GLN A 154 2.99 -6.10 0.43
CA GLN A 154 3.45 -5.56 1.71
C GLN A 154 3.84 -6.69 2.68
N ALA A 155 2.98 -7.71 2.84
CA ALA A 155 3.25 -8.85 3.71
C ALA A 155 4.46 -9.66 3.23
N SER A 156 4.56 -9.92 1.92
CA SER A 156 5.70 -10.61 1.31
C SER A 156 7.00 -9.85 1.51
N MET A 157 6.98 -8.53 1.36
CA MET A 157 8.14 -7.68 1.59
C MET A 157 8.57 -7.70 3.06
N LEU A 158 7.64 -7.48 3.99
CA LEU A 158 7.91 -7.50 5.43
C LEU A 158 8.45 -8.86 5.88
N GLU A 159 7.88 -9.95 5.38
CA GLU A 159 8.37 -11.29 5.65
C GLU A 159 9.76 -11.52 5.07
N GLY A 160 10.02 -11.04 3.85
CA GLY A 160 11.36 -11.08 3.27
C GLY A 160 12.39 -10.29 4.10
N ILE A 161 12.00 -9.17 4.71
CA ILE A 161 12.90 -8.41 5.59
C ILE A 161 13.17 -9.18 6.89
N ARG A 162 12.12 -9.74 7.51
CA ARG A 162 12.23 -10.50 8.77
C ARG A 162 13.00 -11.79 8.63
N SER A 163 12.76 -12.54 7.55
CA SER A 163 13.46 -13.80 7.22
C SER A 163 14.92 -13.62 6.79
N GLY A 164 15.38 -12.38 6.63
CA GLY A 164 16.76 -12.09 6.22
C GLY A 164 17.00 -12.19 4.71
N ARG A 165 15.96 -12.41 3.90
CA ARG A 165 16.07 -12.45 2.42
C ARG A 165 16.68 -11.17 1.84
N PHE A 166 16.49 -10.03 2.52
CA PHE A 166 17.04 -8.74 2.10
C PHE A 166 18.29 -8.31 2.88
N ASP A 167 18.91 -9.20 3.65
CA ASP A 167 20.06 -8.86 4.49
C ASP A 167 21.27 -8.36 3.68
N LEU A 168 21.59 -9.06 2.59
CA LEU A 168 22.68 -8.68 1.71
C LEU A 168 22.43 -7.31 1.05
N LYS A 169 21.19 -7.04 0.64
CA LYS A 169 20.81 -5.74 0.07
C LYS A 169 20.86 -4.62 1.11
N ALA A 170 20.40 -4.89 2.33
CA ALA A 170 20.44 -3.92 3.42
C ALA A 170 21.88 -3.59 3.82
N SER A 171 22.75 -4.61 3.84
CA SER A 171 24.18 -4.44 4.08
C SER A 171 24.83 -3.60 2.98
N LYS A 172 24.57 -3.91 1.71
CA LYS A 172 25.05 -3.11 0.57
C LYS A 172 24.67 -1.65 0.70
N PHE A 173 23.39 -1.38 0.97
CA PHE A 173 22.90 -0.01 1.13
C PHE A 173 23.56 0.73 2.30
N ALA A 174 23.79 0.03 3.43
CA ALA A 174 24.48 0.60 4.58
C ALA A 174 25.91 1.02 4.23
N HIS A 175 26.69 0.14 3.58
CA HIS A 175 28.06 0.42 3.18
C HIS A 175 28.15 1.53 2.11
N GLU A 176 27.24 1.58 1.14
CA GLU A 176 27.15 2.67 0.16
C GLU A 176 26.93 4.03 0.83
N TYR A 177 25.96 4.09 1.75
CA TYR A 177 25.67 5.30 2.51
C TYR A 177 26.85 5.71 3.40
N ASN A 178 27.47 4.76 4.12
CA ASN A 178 28.60 5.04 5.01
C ASN A 178 29.83 5.50 4.23
N ALA A 179 30.12 4.88 3.08
CA ALA A 179 31.21 5.32 2.20
C ALA A 179 31.01 6.77 1.73
N TRP A 180 29.79 7.11 1.31
CA TRP A 180 29.42 8.48 0.96
C TRP A 180 29.57 9.44 2.15
N LEU A 181 29.07 9.04 3.32
CA LEU A 181 29.12 9.84 4.54
C LEU A 181 30.56 10.15 4.96
N TYR A 182 31.43 9.14 4.97
CA TYR A 182 32.83 9.32 5.34
C TYR A 182 33.59 10.24 4.37
N ARG A 183 33.27 10.18 3.06
CA ARG A 183 33.84 11.15 2.08
C ARG A 183 33.41 12.58 2.40
N GLN A 184 32.15 12.80 2.77
CA GLN A 184 31.68 14.13 3.17
C GLN A 184 32.38 14.66 4.42
N GLN A 185 32.83 13.75 5.31
CA GLN A 185 33.57 14.09 6.52
C GLN A 185 35.09 14.22 6.30
N GLY A 186 35.58 14.02 5.08
CA GLY A 186 37.02 13.99 4.78
C GLY A 186 37.75 12.77 5.35
N ASN A 187 37.02 11.72 5.72
CA ASN A 187 37.58 10.47 6.23
C ASN A 187 37.72 9.43 5.11
N ASP A 188 38.67 9.66 4.21
CA ASP A 188 38.88 8.81 3.03
C ASP A 188 39.27 7.37 3.39
N ALA A 189 39.96 7.17 4.52
CA ALA A 189 40.36 5.84 4.99
C ALA A 189 39.14 4.98 5.36
N ALA A 190 38.19 5.54 6.12
CA ALA A 190 36.96 4.85 6.45
C ALA A 190 36.09 4.63 5.20
N ALA A 191 36.02 5.62 4.30
CA ALA A 191 35.31 5.47 3.03
C ALA A 191 35.89 4.34 2.17
N ALA A 192 37.21 4.19 2.12
CA ALA A 192 37.87 3.12 1.39
C ALA A 192 37.57 1.73 1.98
N GLU A 193 37.47 1.62 3.30
CA GLU A 193 37.11 0.36 3.96
C GLU A 193 35.67 -0.04 3.64
N GLU A 194 34.71 0.88 3.72
CA GLU A 194 33.32 0.62 3.32
C GLU A 194 33.22 0.15 1.85
N MET A 195 34.04 0.72 0.96
CA MET A 195 34.13 0.28 -0.44
C MET A 195 34.67 -1.14 -0.61
N ARG A 196 35.60 -1.59 0.25
CA ARG A 196 36.08 -2.99 0.23
C ARG A 196 34.97 -3.96 0.64
N GLN A 197 34.19 -3.60 1.67
CA GLN A 197 33.04 -4.39 2.09
C GLN A 197 32.00 -4.49 0.97
N LEU A 198 31.77 -3.42 0.22
CA LEU A 198 30.91 -3.45 -0.97
C LEU A 198 31.39 -4.42 -2.04
N GLN A 199 32.69 -4.44 -2.33
CA GLN A 199 33.25 -5.37 -3.32
C GLN A 199 33.06 -6.83 -2.90
N GLU A 200 33.20 -7.15 -1.61
CA GLU A 200 32.95 -8.50 -1.10
C GLU A 200 31.47 -8.87 -1.21
N ILE A 201 30.56 -7.95 -0.89
CA ILE A 201 29.12 -8.15 -1.09
C ILE A 201 28.77 -8.41 -2.56
N GLU A 202 29.35 -7.65 -3.49
CA GLU A 202 29.13 -7.84 -4.93
C GLU A 202 29.66 -9.18 -5.42
N LYS A 203 30.78 -9.64 -4.89
CA LYS A 203 31.32 -10.97 -5.16
C LYS A 203 30.39 -12.08 -4.66
N ILE A 204 29.83 -11.93 -3.45
CA ILE A 204 28.82 -12.85 -2.92
C ILE A 204 27.57 -12.87 -3.82
N GLU A 205 27.09 -11.70 -4.26
CA GLU A 205 25.96 -11.62 -5.19
C GLU A 205 26.26 -12.29 -6.54
N ALA A 206 27.45 -12.08 -7.09
CA ALA A 206 27.88 -12.71 -8.33
C ALA A 206 27.92 -14.23 -8.19
N MET A 207 28.46 -14.74 -7.08
CA MET A 207 28.49 -16.16 -6.77
C MET A 207 27.07 -16.75 -6.62
N ASN A 208 26.17 -16.06 -5.93
CA ASN A 208 24.77 -16.46 -5.80
C ASN A 208 24.06 -16.50 -7.16
N ARG A 209 24.32 -15.52 -8.03
CA ARG A 209 23.79 -15.49 -9.41
C ARG A 209 24.32 -16.65 -10.24
N MET A 210 25.62 -16.96 -10.15
CA MET A 210 26.23 -18.11 -10.84
C MET A 210 25.65 -19.43 -10.35
N SER A 211 25.49 -19.62 -9.04
CA SER A 211 24.86 -20.81 -8.46
C SER A 211 23.41 -20.98 -8.94
N ALA A 212 22.63 -19.89 -8.94
CA ALA A 212 21.27 -19.93 -9.45
C ALA A 212 21.21 -20.27 -10.95
N ALA A 213 22.13 -19.75 -11.75
CA ALA A 213 22.24 -20.08 -13.17
C ALA A 213 22.63 -21.56 -13.39
N ALA A 214 23.60 -22.07 -12.62
CA ALA A 214 23.99 -23.48 -12.67
C ALA A 214 22.82 -24.41 -12.31
N ASN A 215 22.05 -24.08 -11.28
CA ASN A 215 20.87 -24.87 -10.90
C ASN A 215 19.79 -24.86 -11.99
N ARG A 216 19.55 -23.72 -12.66
CA ARG A 216 18.62 -23.64 -13.79
C ARG A 216 19.09 -24.50 -14.97
N LEU A 217 20.39 -24.49 -15.26
CA LEU A 217 20.98 -25.32 -16.31
C LEU A 217 20.81 -26.80 -15.98
N SER A 218 21.15 -27.22 -14.75
CA SER A 218 20.96 -28.61 -14.29
C SER A 218 19.51 -29.07 -14.46
N ASN A 219 18.56 -28.28 -13.95
CA ASN A 219 17.13 -28.59 -14.08
C ASN A 219 16.65 -28.66 -15.54
N SER A 220 17.27 -27.88 -16.44
CA SER A 220 16.93 -27.91 -17.86
C SER A 220 17.48 -29.17 -18.54
N LEU A 221 18.68 -29.61 -18.18
CA LEU A 221 19.28 -30.84 -18.69
C LEU A 221 18.54 -32.09 -18.20
N ASP A 222 18.13 -32.11 -16.93
CA ASP A 222 17.30 -33.19 -16.36
C ASP A 222 15.98 -33.35 -17.12
N ARG A 223 15.32 -32.24 -17.48
CA ARG A 223 14.09 -32.24 -18.29
C ARG A 223 14.29 -32.79 -19.71
N LEU A 224 15.51 -32.69 -20.25
CA LEU A 224 15.86 -33.24 -21.56
C LEU A 224 16.31 -34.71 -21.46
N GLY A 225 16.31 -35.32 -20.27
CA GLY A 225 16.84 -36.66 -20.06
C GLY A 225 18.37 -36.74 -20.23
N ILE A 226 19.04 -35.59 -20.30
CA ILE A 226 20.50 -35.50 -20.39
C ILE A 226 21.02 -35.48 -18.96
N SER A 227 21.20 -36.67 -18.39
CA SER A 227 21.90 -36.81 -17.11
C SER A 227 23.37 -36.43 -17.32
N LEU A 228 23.80 -35.31 -16.74
CA LEU A 228 25.23 -35.07 -16.55
C LEU A 228 25.72 -36.07 -15.53
N GLU A 229 26.21 -37.23 -15.97
CA GLU A 229 26.96 -38.12 -15.09
C GLU A 229 28.11 -37.32 -14.49
N ASN A 230 28.00 -37.04 -13.19
CA ASN A 230 28.99 -36.24 -12.47
C ASN A 230 30.32 -37.02 -12.46
N PRO A 231 31.34 -36.61 -13.25
CA PRO A 231 32.55 -37.40 -13.43
C PRO A 231 33.35 -37.55 -12.13
N PHE A 232 33.06 -36.74 -11.11
CA PHE A 232 33.67 -36.85 -9.78
C PHE A 232 33.10 -37.97 -8.90
N ARG A 233 31.95 -38.56 -9.24
CA ARG A 233 31.35 -39.63 -8.42
C ARG A 233 31.89 -41.03 -8.76
N SER A 234 32.54 -41.21 -9.91
CA SER A 234 33.01 -42.52 -10.38
C SER A 234 34.44 -42.89 -9.94
N GLY A 235 35.14 -42.02 -9.21
CA GLY A 235 36.55 -42.22 -8.82
C GLY A 235 36.79 -42.79 -7.41
N MET A 236 35.77 -42.99 -6.58
CA MET A 236 35.95 -43.37 -5.15
C MET A 236 35.43 -44.77 -4.76
N GLN A 237 35.17 -45.68 -5.70
CA GLN A 237 34.84 -47.08 -5.36
C GLN A 237 36.01 -48.08 -5.51
N GLY A 238 37.23 -47.61 -5.75
CA GLY A 238 38.38 -48.47 -6.11
C GLY A 238 39.43 -48.78 -5.03
N PHE A 239 39.33 -48.26 -3.80
CA PHE A 239 40.42 -48.38 -2.81
C PHE A 239 39.98 -48.95 -1.46
N THR A 240 39.45 -50.18 -1.45
CA THR A 240 39.43 -51.02 -0.24
C THR A 240 39.65 -52.47 -0.62
N ARG A 241 40.92 -52.90 -0.67
CA ARG A 241 41.40 -54.26 -0.32
C ARG A 241 42.92 -54.35 -0.57
N TYR A 242 43.69 -54.02 0.47
CA TYR A 242 45.00 -54.61 0.71
C TYR A 242 45.17 -54.69 2.24
N ARG A 243 44.72 -55.80 2.80
CA ARG A 243 45.28 -56.48 3.98
C ARG A 243 44.55 -57.81 4.16
#